data_AF-A0AAU7BXA9-F1
#
_entry.id   AF-A0AAU7BXA9-F1
#
_cell.length_a   1.000
_cell.length_b   1.000
_cell.length_c   1.000
_cell.angle_alpha   90.00
_cell.angle_beta   90.00
_cell.angle_gamma   90.00
#
_symmetry.space_group_name_H-M   'P 1'
#
loop_
_entity.id
_entity.type
_entity.pdbx_description
1 polymer ?
#
loop_
_entity_poly.entity_id
_entity_poly.type
_entity_poly.pdbx_seq_one_letter_code
_entity_poly.pdbx_strand_id
1 'polypeptide(L)'
;MPTLNWIGKDKVTSHHQDVPYRVLEHKYGFTAKKGEQTEPTQSGNKIIHGDNLEALKSLLPEYEGRVNAIYIDPPYNTGNEGWQYNDNVNHPKIKKWLGETVGQEGDDLTRHDKWLCMMYPRLMLLNKLLSTEGIIFISIDDNEQANLKIIMDEIFGRKSFITTLHVEMSSVQGQKVKFAKQGNIVKNGEYILVYRKNGNKAIAKNILYNKQDYDTHYSLFLEQINDDTFKEITLSKHIIENEKDVLQHLLNLKLANEKKGKYTLSNKNIAKAYSVSEEFREFVHKNAEFIVADDKVSSLSGLENLELEQGIVKKIHKSSRSYLLTKNSNDNIRQRLILGEKVNNANDFNTTYGLTTIRGDWWSGYYKDMGNVAKEANTKFDNAKKPKRLIRDLLYMSTSSNDIILDSFAGSGTTAHSVIDLNIEDNGKRQYILIELEEYANKITAERVKRVIDGYNKSEQITGNDNGKFDFYELGLPLFDDSQNLNEQVEVEKIREYIWFSETRTPFVEQKEANYFLGKKEESIYYFIYEKDQLTTLDFDALELIKFKGEQYVIYADNCLLPKEFMAKNNIIFKKIPRDITRF
;
A
#
# COMPACT_ATOMS: atom_id res chain seq x y z
N MET A 1 -19.58 -22.28 0.27
CA MET A 1 -19.16 -21.12 -0.54
C MET A 1 -18.67 -21.68 -1.87
N PRO A 2 -19.03 -21.13 -3.03
CA PRO A 2 -18.46 -21.59 -4.30
C PRO A 2 -16.93 -21.43 -4.29
N THR A 3 -16.22 -22.42 -4.81
CA THR A 3 -14.75 -22.48 -4.86
C THR A 3 -14.26 -22.52 -6.31
N LEU A 4 -13.16 -21.81 -6.61
CA LEU A 4 -12.46 -21.94 -7.90
C LEU A 4 -11.53 -23.16 -7.84
N ASN A 5 -11.62 -24.03 -8.85
CA ASN A 5 -10.75 -25.20 -9.01
C ASN A 5 -9.92 -25.05 -10.29
N TRP A 6 -8.65 -25.47 -10.24
CA TRP A 6 -7.69 -25.41 -11.34
C TRP A 6 -6.64 -26.53 -11.17
N ILE A 7 -5.85 -26.81 -12.20
CA ILE A 7 -4.82 -27.86 -12.19
C ILE A 7 -3.68 -27.44 -11.25
N GLY A 8 -3.38 -28.27 -10.25
CA GLY A 8 -2.30 -28.02 -9.30
C GLY A 8 -2.70 -27.31 -8.01
N LYS A 9 -3.98 -26.90 -7.87
CA LYS A 9 -4.49 -26.26 -6.64
C LYS A 9 -4.12 -27.03 -5.37
N ASP A 10 -4.40 -28.32 -5.35
CA ASP A 10 -4.16 -29.22 -4.20
C ASP A 10 -2.66 -29.34 -3.83
N LYS A 11 -1.76 -28.92 -4.72
CA LYS A 11 -0.31 -28.91 -4.49
C LYS A 11 0.22 -27.56 -4.02
N VAL A 12 -0.43 -26.46 -4.39
CA VAL A 12 0.05 -25.11 -4.04
C VAL A 12 -0.58 -24.53 -2.78
N THR A 13 -1.72 -25.07 -2.32
CA THR A 13 -2.45 -24.52 -1.16
C THR A 13 -1.62 -24.51 0.12
N SER A 14 -0.80 -25.53 0.35
CA SER A 14 0.12 -25.63 1.48
C SER A 14 1.58 -25.36 1.12
N HIS A 15 1.91 -25.15 -0.16
CA HIS A 15 3.31 -25.10 -0.61
C HIS A 15 4.14 -24.01 0.06
N HIS A 16 3.53 -22.87 0.43
CA HIS A 16 4.17 -21.81 1.22
C HIS A 16 4.79 -22.29 2.55
N GLN A 17 4.34 -23.44 3.09
CA GLN A 17 4.92 -24.08 4.27
C GLN A 17 6.25 -24.77 3.94
N ASP A 18 6.34 -25.38 2.76
CA ASP A 18 7.48 -26.17 2.27
C ASP A 18 8.56 -25.31 1.59
N VAL A 19 8.26 -24.05 1.25
CA VAL A 19 9.24 -23.11 0.68
C VAL A 19 10.45 -23.02 1.62
N PRO A 20 11.68 -23.24 1.12
CA PRO A 20 12.87 -23.19 1.95
C PRO A 20 13.08 -21.79 2.49
N TYR A 21 13.46 -21.70 3.77
CA TYR A 21 13.96 -20.46 4.32
C TYR A 21 15.41 -20.28 3.86
N ARG A 22 15.69 -19.20 3.14
CA ARG A 22 17.04 -18.78 2.74
C ARG A 22 17.49 -17.59 3.57
N VAL A 23 18.78 -17.52 3.88
CA VAL A 23 19.31 -16.32 4.55
C VAL A 23 19.34 -15.13 3.61
N LEU A 24 19.08 -13.93 4.14
CA LEU A 24 19.29 -12.68 3.41
C LEU A 24 20.73 -12.24 3.60
N GLU A 25 21.55 -12.35 2.55
CA GLU A 25 22.95 -11.95 2.56
C GLU A 25 23.06 -10.46 2.22
N HIS A 26 23.55 -9.67 3.18
CA HIS A 26 23.85 -8.26 2.94
C HIS A 26 25.02 -8.14 1.95
N LYS A 27 24.85 -7.32 0.91
CA LYS A 27 25.91 -7.06 -0.08
C LYS A 27 26.49 -5.66 0.09
N TYR A 28 25.63 -4.66 0.22
CA TYR A 28 26.04 -3.28 0.46
C TYR A 28 24.90 -2.45 1.04
N GLY A 29 25.25 -1.38 1.75
CA GLY A 29 24.36 -0.28 2.10
C GLY A 29 24.59 0.93 1.17
N PHE A 30 23.57 1.75 0.94
CA PHE A 30 23.69 2.99 0.17
C PHE A 30 23.14 4.19 0.94
N THR A 31 23.90 5.28 0.97
CA THR A 31 23.47 6.58 1.53
C THR A 31 23.85 7.71 0.58
N ALA A 32 23.08 8.81 0.57
CA ALA A 32 23.42 10.00 -0.22
C ALA A 32 24.81 10.57 0.10
N LYS A 33 25.26 10.46 1.35
CA LYS A 33 26.52 11.05 1.84
C LYS A 33 27.75 10.21 1.52
N LYS A 34 27.63 8.88 1.60
CA LYS A 34 28.77 7.96 1.48
C LYS A 34 28.76 7.13 0.20
N GLY A 35 27.67 7.17 -0.58
CA GLY A 35 27.45 6.23 -1.67
C GLY A 35 27.28 4.81 -1.14
N GLU A 36 27.79 3.84 -1.89
CA GLU A 36 27.83 2.43 -1.50
C GLU A 36 28.88 2.17 -0.40
N GLN A 37 28.51 1.36 0.59
CA GLN A 37 29.34 0.97 1.73
C GLN A 37 29.09 -0.49 2.09
N THR A 38 30.10 -1.16 2.65
CA THR A 38 29.98 -2.55 3.10
C THR A 38 29.12 -2.70 4.35
N GLU A 39 29.06 -1.66 5.19
CA GLU A 39 28.31 -1.70 6.44
C GLU A 39 26.81 -1.45 6.23
N PRO A 40 25.94 -2.14 6.98
CA PRO A 40 24.51 -1.90 6.94
C PRO A 40 24.14 -0.44 7.27
N THR A 41 23.16 0.11 6.55
CA THR A 41 22.68 1.49 6.77
C THR A 41 21.81 1.64 8.02
N GLN A 42 21.32 0.51 8.55
CA GLN A 42 20.38 0.41 9.66
C GLN A 42 19.07 1.20 9.45
N SER A 43 18.66 1.43 8.19
CA SER A 43 17.41 2.13 7.90
C SER A 43 16.17 1.26 8.02
N GLY A 44 16.34 -0.06 7.88
CA GLY A 44 15.26 -1.02 7.67
C GLY A 44 14.73 -1.05 6.24
N ASN A 45 15.19 -0.16 5.35
CA ASN A 45 14.86 -0.24 3.93
C ASN A 45 15.69 -1.35 3.27
N LYS A 46 15.02 -2.22 2.51
CA LYS A 46 15.66 -3.37 1.87
C LYS A 46 15.34 -3.41 0.38
N ILE A 47 16.34 -3.75 -0.43
CA ILE A 47 16.16 -4.23 -1.79
C ILE A 47 16.75 -5.63 -1.85
N ILE A 48 15.93 -6.61 -2.19
CA ILE A 48 16.30 -8.03 -2.18
C ILE A 48 16.28 -8.53 -3.61
N HIS A 49 17.42 -9.06 -4.07
CA HIS A 49 17.53 -9.76 -5.34
C HIS A 49 17.33 -11.26 -5.14
N GLY A 50 16.37 -11.83 -5.86
CA GLY A 50 16.09 -13.26 -5.87
C GLY A 50 14.61 -13.58 -6.01
N ASP A 51 14.29 -14.88 -6.03
CA ASP A 51 12.90 -15.33 -6.15
C ASP A 51 12.03 -14.79 -5.02
N ASN A 52 10.91 -14.18 -5.39
CA ASN A 52 10.06 -13.51 -4.45
C ASN A 52 9.31 -14.47 -3.51
N LEU A 53 9.05 -15.73 -3.90
CA LEU A 53 8.44 -16.69 -2.99
C LEU A 53 9.41 -17.06 -1.85
N GLU A 54 10.67 -17.33 -2.18
CA GLU A 54 11.73 -17.58 -1.19
C GLU A 54 12.04 -16.34 -0.34
N ALA A 55 12.17 -15.16 -0.95
CA ALA A 55 12.42 -13.92 -0.22
C ALA A 55 11.27 -13.57 0.74
N LEU A 56 10.01 -13.77 0.34
CA LEU A 56 8.85 -13.59 1.23
C LEU A 56 8.90 -14.55 2.43
N LYS A 57 9.35 -15.80 2.23
CA LYS A 57 9.56 -16.77 3.32
C LYS A 57 10.66 -16.29 4.26
N SER A 58 11.75 -15.77 3.71
CA SER A 58 12.90 -15.23 4.45
C SER A 58 12.58 -13.97 5.26
N LEU A 59 11.53 -13.23 4.90
CA LEU A 59 11.09 -12.05 5.66
C LEU A 59 10.27 -12.40 6.91
N LEU A 60 9.72 -13.61 7.02
CA LEU A 60 8.82 -13.97 8.13
C LEU A 60 9.46 -13.71 9.51
N PRO A 61 10.73 -14.08 9.79
CA PRO A 61 11.31 -13.89 11.12
C PRO A 61 11.29 -12.47 11.65
N GLU A 62 11.45 -11.50 10.75
CA GLU A 62 11.54 -10.09 11.11
C GLU A 62 10.19 -9.37 10.92
N TYR A 63 9.35 -9.78 9.95
CA TYR A 63 8.20 -9.00 9.48
C TYR A 63 6.83 -9.69 9.57
N GLU A 64 6.70 -10.93 10.07
CA GLU A 64 5.38 -11.57 10.24
C GLU A 64 4.43 -10.67 11.05
N GLY A 65 3.28 -10.31 10.46
CA GLY A 65 2.28 -9.44 11.07
C GLY A 65 2.68 -7.95 11.23
N ARG A 66 3.73 -7.47 10.56
CA ARG A 66 4.27 -6.11 10.78
C ARG A 66 4.18 -5.19 9.56
N VAL A 67 3.93 -5.71 8.36
CA VAL A 67 3.83 -4.89 7.14
C VAL A 67 2.52 -4.11 7.13
N ASN A 68 2.56 -2.80 6.90
CA ASN A 68 1.37 -1.94 6.95
C ASN A 68 0.68 -1.82 5.58
N ALA A 69 1.47 -1.75 4.50
CA ALA A 69 0.93 -1.70 3.16
C ALA A 69 1.73 -2.61 2.23
N ILE A 70 1.02 -3.28 1.33
CA ILE A 70 1.60 -4.05 0.24
C ILE A 70 1.08 -3.48 -1.07
N TYR A 71 1.99 -3.20 -2.00
CA TYR A 71 1.63 -2.96 -3.39
C TYR A 71 2.36 -3.99 -4.25
N ILE A 72 1.65 -4.68 -5.14
CA ILE A 72 2.26 -5.57 -6.11
C ILE A 72 1.65 -5.37 -7.50
N ASP A 73 2.50 -5.51 -8.52
CA ASP A 73 2.13 -5.48 -9.94
C ASP A 73 2.60 -6.79 -10.60
N PRO A 74 1.91 -7.92 -10.32
CA PRO A 74 2.28 -9.22 -10.88
C PRO A 74 2.11 -9.23 -12.41
N PRO A 75 2.69 -10.19 -13.14
CA PRO A 75 2.46 -10.33 -14.59
C PRO A 75 0.96 -10.49 -14.89
N TYR A 76 0.46 -9.79 -15.91
CA TYR A 76 -0.98 -9.76 -16.24
C TYR A 76 -1.47 -11.00 -16.99
N ASN A 77 -0.54 -11.88 -17.37
CA ASN A 77 -0.84 -13.07 -18.13
C ASN A 77 -1.57 -12.73 -19.44
N THR A 78 -1.05 -11.79 -20.23
CA THR A 78 -1.49 -11.52 -21.60
C THR A 78 -0.85 -12.46 -22.62
N GLY A 79 0.24 -13.14 -22.24
CA GLY A 79 1.03 -14.03 -23.10
C GLY A 79 2.09 -13.31 -23.93
N ASN A 80 2.31 -12.01 -23.67
CA ASN A 80 3.32 -11.18 -24.33
C ASN A 80 4.41 -10.70 -23.38
N GLU A 81 4.27 -10.94 -22.08
CA GLU A 81 5.22 -10.48 -21.05
C GLU A 81 6.48 -11.32 -20.98
N GLY A 82 6.48 -12.51 -21.59
CA GLY A 82 7.63 -13.42 -21.56
C GLY A 82 7.89 -14.10 -20.21
N TRP A 83 7.00 -13.93 -19.23
CA TRP A 83 7.17 -14.53 -17.89
C TRP A 83 7.09 -16.07 -17.94
N GLN A 84 7.84 -16.71 -17.06
CA GLN A 84 7.95 -18.17 -16.97
C GLN A 84 7.51 -18.65 -15.60
N TYR A 85 6.89 -19.84 -15.55
CA TYR A 85 6.61 -20.49 -14.28
C TYR A 85 7.89 -21.13 -13.73
N ASN A 86 8.27 -20.78 -12.50
CA ASN A 86 9.55 -21.18 -11.89
C ASN A 86 9.41 -21.90 -10.53
N ASP A 87 8.21 -22.05 -9.98
CA ASP A 87 8.02 -22.66 -8.66
C ASP A 87 8.26 -24.19 -8.71
N ASN A 88 9.24 -24.67 -7.95
CA ASN A 88 9.63 -26.08 -7.91
C ASN A 88 8.70 -26.97 -7.07
N VAL A 89 7.40 -26.96 -7.39
CA VAL A 89 6.39 -27.81 -6.74
C VAL A 89 6.60 -29.26 -7.21
N ASN A 90 6.71 -30.19 -6.26
CA ASN A 90 6.94 -31.61 -6.57
C ASN A 90 5.68 -32.31 -7.12
N HIS A 91 5.31 -32.00 -8.36
CA HIS A 91 4.18 -32.59 -9.06
C HIS A 91 4.48 -32.82 -10.55
N PRO A 92 4.24 -34.03 -11.12
CA PRO A 92 4.63 -34.36 -12.49
C PRO A 92 4.08 -33.43 -13.57
N LYS A 93 2.89 -32.85 -13.39
CA LYS A 93 2.33 -31.88 -14.36
C LYS A 93 2.93 -30.47 -14.20
N ILE A 94 3.25 -30.07 -12.97
CA ILE A 94 3.80 -28.74 -12.68
C ILE A 94 5.28 -28.69 -13.10
N LYS A 95 6.03 -29.77 -12.85
CA LYS A 95 7.42 -29.92 -13.30
C LYS A 95 7.60 -29.77 -14.81
N LYS A 96 6.57 -30.08 -15.60
CA LYS A 96 6.58 -29.86 -17.06
C LYS A 96 6.51 -28.39 -17.46
N TRP A 97 6.05 -27.51 -16.57
CA TRP A 97 5.94 -26.07 -16.83
C TRP A 97 7.25 -25.31 -16.56
N LEU A 98 8.21 -25.94 -15.85
CA LEU A 98 9.44 -25.30 -15.44
C LEU A 98 10.30 -24.93 -16.67
N GLY A 99 10.69 -23.66 -16.74
CA GLY A 99 11.52 -23.13 -17.84
C GLY A 99 10.76 -22.88 -19.15
N GLU A 100 9.44 -23.05 -19.17
CA GLU A 100 8.59 -22.73 -20.31
C GLU A 100 7.93 -21.34 -20.14
N THR A 101 8.08 -20.48 -21.14
CA THR A 101 7.36 -19.21 -21.22
C THR A 101 5.87 -19.45 -21.41
N VAL A 102 5.05 -18.71 -20.66
CA VAL A 102 3.60 -18.81 -20.76
C VAL A 102 3.12 -18.22 -22.07
N GLY A 103 2.39 -19.03 -22.85
CA GLY A 103 1.89 -18.66 -24.17
C GLY A 103 0.65 -17.75 -24.13
N GLN A 104 0.23 -17.34 -25.33
CA GLN A 104 -1.02 -16.60 -25.54
C GLN A 104 -2.25 -17.49 -25.35
N GLU A 105 -3.41 -16.86 -25.20
CA GLU A 105 -4.72 -17.52 -25.15
C GLU A 105 -4.92 -18.44 -26.37
N GLY A 106 -5.34 -19.68 -26.15
CA GLY A 106 -5.53 -20.68 -27.20
C GLY A 106 -4.29 -21.53 -27.51
N ASP A 107 -3.08 -21.01 -27.31
CA ASP A 107 -1.83 -21.75 -27.50
C ASP A 107 -1.39 -22.49 -26.22
N ASP A 108 -1.63 -21.88 -25.05
CA ASP A 108 -1.35 -22.49 -23.75
C ASP A 108 -2.64 -22.65 -22.92
N LEU A 109 -3.23 -23.84 -22.98
CA LEU A 109 -4.46 -24.18 -22.25
C LEU A 109 -4.28 -24.21 -20.71
N THR A 110 -3.04 -24.13 -20.22
CA THR A 110 -2.72 -24.16 -18.77
C THR A 110 -2.28 -22.80 -18.24
N ARG A 111 -2.36 -21.72 -19.04
CA ARG A 111 -1.87 -20.40 -18.67
C ARG A 111 -2.43 -19.86 -17.34
N HIS A 112 -3.73 -20.04 -17.11
CA HIS A 112 -4.39 -19.60 -15.89
C HIS A 112 -4.03 -20.51 -14.71
N ASP A 113 -3.89 -21.82 -14.93
CA ASP A 113 -3.44 -22.76 -13.90
C ASP A 113 -2.03 -22.39 -13.41
N LYS A 114 -1.10 -22.11 -14.34
CA LYS A 114 0.27 -21.68 -14.05
C LYS A 114 0.28 -20.39 -13.23
N TRP A 115 -0.49 -19.37 -13.65
CA TRP A 115 -0.57 -18.09 -12.95
C TRP A 115 -1.13 -18.23 -11.54
N LEU A 116 -2.22 -18.99 -11.38
CA LEU A 116 -2.81 -19.29 -10.08
C LEU A 116 -1.85 -20.06 -9.17
N CYS A 117 -1.11 -21.03 -9.72
CA CYS A 117 -0.10 -21.78 -8.97
C CYS A 117 1.06 -20.90 -8.50
N MET A 118 1.47 -19.92 -9.31
CA MET A 118 2.50 -18.94 -8.95
C MET A 118 2.01 -17.97 -7.88
N MET A 119 0.80 -17.42 -8.03
CA MET A 119 0.30 -16.39 -7.13
C MET A 119 -0.16 -16.91 -5.77
N TYR A 120 -0.78 -18.09 -5.70
CA TYR A 120 -1.37 -18.61 -4.46
C TYR A 120 -0.40 -18.67 -3.26
N PRO A 121 0.79 -19.33 -3.37
CA PRO A 121 1.71 -19.43 -2.23
C PRO A 121 2.31 -18.07 -1.85
N ARG A 122 2.52 -17.17 -2.82
CA ARG A 122 2.99 -15.79 -2.59
C ARG A 122 1.95 -14.99 -1.81
N LEU A 123 0.69 -15.04 -2.21
CA LEU A 123 -0.42 -14.36 -1.51
C LEU A 123 -0.61 -14.88 -0.08
N MET A 124 -0.39 -16.18 0.17
CA MET A 124 -0.38 -16.76 1.52
C MET A 124 0.72 -16.16 2.40
N LEU A 125 1.93 -15.99 1.88
CA LEU A 125 3.04 -15.35 2.63
C LEU A 125 2.80 -13.85 2.83
N LEU A 126 2.32 -13.14 1.80
CA LEU A 126 1.94 -11.72 1.92
C LEU A 126 0.86 -11.52 2.99
N ASN A 127 -0.15 -12.41 3.06
CA ASN A 127 -1.16 -12.38 4.12
C ASN A 127 -0.53 -12.54 5.53
N LYS A 128 0.46 -13.41 5.69
CA LYS A 128 1.19 -13.61 6.96
C LYS A 128 2.00 -12.38 7.35
N LEU A 129 2.73 -11.78 6.40
CA LEU A 129 3.54 -10.57 6.62
C LEU A 129 2.70 -9.34 6.96
N LEU A 130 1.48 -9.24 6.39
CA LEU A 130 0.59 -8.11 6.59
C LEU A 130 0.12 -7.99 8.05
N SER A 131 0.22 -6.80 8.61
CA SER A 131 -0.32 -6.47 9.94
C SER A 131 -1.84 -6.56 9.97
N THR A 132 -2.43 -6.71 11.17
CA THR A 132 -3.90 -6.81 11.35
C THR A 132 -4.65 -5.65 10.70
N GLU A 133 -4.10 -4.44 10.78
CA GLU A 133 -4.67 -3.24 10.17
C GLU A 133 -4.22 -3.01 8.72
N GLY A 134 -3.30 -3.84 8.23
CA GLY A 134 -2.61 -3.65 6.98
C GLY A 134 -3.49 -3.85 5.74
N ILE A 135 -3.08 -3.20 4.66
CA ILE A 135 -3.77 -3.14 3.37
C ILE A 135 -2.89 -3.71 2.26
N ILE A 136 -3.50 -4.35 1.27
CA ILE A 136 -2.83 -4.82 0.06
C ILE A 136 -3.55 -4.30 -1.19
N PHE A 137 -2.76 -3.80 -2.12
CA PHE A 137 -3.14 -3.31 -3.44
C PHE A 137 -2.49 -4.21 -4.50
N ILE A 138 -3.29 -4.73 -5.42
CA ILE A 138 -2.79 -5.59 -6.50
C ILE A 138 -3.28 -5.04 -7.83
N SER A 139 -2.35 -4.52 -8.63
CA SER A 139 -2.61 -4.10 -10.00
C SER A 139 -2.82 -5.33 -10.89
N ILE A 140 -3.86 -5.29 -11.73
CA ILE A 140 -4.23 -6.41 -12.57
C ILE A 140 -5.07 -5.94 -13.76
N ASP A 141 -5.17 -6.78 -14.78
CA ASP A 141 -5.95 -6.54 -15.97
C ASP A 141 -7.07 -7.60 -16.13
N ASP A 142 -7.84 -7.54 -17.22
CA ASP A 142 -9.02 -8.40 -17.41
C ASP A 142 -8.69 -9.89 -17.51
N ASN A 143 -7.45 -10.28 -17.89
CA ASN A 143 -7.09 -11.68 -18.05
C ASN A 143 -7.18 -12.46 -16.72
N GLU A 144 -6.80 -11.81 -15.61
CA GLU A 144 -6.67 -12.48 -14.31
C GLU A 144 -7.44 -11.80 -13.18
N GLN A 145 -8.09 -10.64 -13.38
CA GLN A 145 -8.78 -9.94 -12.29
C GLN A 145 -9.81 -10.83 -11.56
N ALA A 146 -10.56 -11.66 -12.30
CA ALA A 146 -11.61 -12.49 -11.74
C ALA A 146 -11.01 -13.66 -10.94
N ASN A 147 -9.98 -14.30 -11.50
CA ASN A 147 -9.24 -15.38 -10.88
C ASN A 147 -8.57 -14.90 -9.58
N LEU A 148 -7.87 -13.76 -9.65
CA LEU A 148 -7.25 -13.09 -8.52
C LEU A 148 -8.29 -12.75 -7.44
N LYS A 149 -9.44 -12.16 -7.81
CA LYS A 149 -10.50 -11.79 -6.86
C LYS A 149 -10.96 -13.01 -6.05
N ILE A 150 -11.15 -14.16 -6.71
CA ILE A 150 -11.65 -15.37 -6.06
C ILE A 150 -10.60 -15.98 -5.12
N ILE A 151 -9.32 -16.08 -5.52
CA ILE A 151 -8.28 -16.58 -4.61
C ILE A 151 -7.99 -15.62 -3.46
N MET A 152 -8.11 -14.31 -3.67
CA MET A 152 -8.03 -13.32 -2.60
C MET A 152 -9.17 -13.48 -1.59
N ASP A 153 -10.40 -13.73 -2.05
CA ASP A 153 -11.53 -14.04 -1.17
C ASP A 153 -11.32 -15.34 -0.38
N GLU A 154 -10.64 -16.33 -0.96
CA GLU A 154 -10.29 -17.60 -0.31
C GLU A 154 -9.21 -17.42 0.77
N ILE A 155 -8.15 -16.66 0.46
CA ILE A 155 -6.99 -16.46 1.35
C ILE A 155 -7.25 -15.41 2.44
N PHE A 156 -7.78 -14.24 2.07
CA PHE A 156 -8.01 -13.13 3.00
C PHE A 156 -9.41 -13.16 3.63
N GLY A 157 -10.34 -13.90 3.04
CA GLY A 157 -11.75 -13.87 3.40
C GLY A 157 -12.51 -12.72 2.75
N ARG A 158 -13.76 -12.97 2.32
CA ARG A 158 -14.62 -11.97 1.64
C ARG A 158 -14.83 -10.66 2.41
N LYS A 159 -14.81 -10.70 3.75
CA LYS A 159 -14.97 -9.51 4.58
C LYS A 159 -13.78 -8.55 4.45
N SER A 160 -12.62 -9.07 4.05
CA SER A 160 -11.39 -8.31 3.85
C SER A 160 -11.40 -7.47 2.56
N PHE A 161 -12.30 -7.78 1.61
CA PHE A 161 -12.45 -7.02 0.38
C PHE A 161 -12.98 -5.61 0.65
N ILE A 162 -12.28 -4.60 0.15
CA ILE A 162 -12.65 -3.20 0.30
C ILE A 162 -13.36 -2.69 -0.95
N THR A 163 -12.65 -2.69 -2.08
CA THR A 163 -13.15 -2.22 -3.38
C THR A 163 -12.23 -2.66 -4.51
N THR A 164 -12.65 -2.40 -5.75
CA THR A 164 -11.83 -2.47 -6.96
C THR A 164 -11.69 -1.07 -7.52
N LEU A 165 -10.47 -0.54 -7.57
CA LEU A 165 -10.21 0.73 -8.24
C LEU A 165 -10.12 0.50 -9.75
N HIS A 166 -10.69 1.41 -10.52
CA HIS A 166 -10.60 1.45 -11.98
C HIS A 166 -9.70 2.62 -12.36
N VAL A 167 -8.52 2.33 -12.91
CA VAL A 167 -7.49 3.34 -13.15
C VAL A 167 -7.37 3.61 -14.65
N GLU A 168 -7.60 4.84 -15.07
CA GLU A 168 -7.48 5.26 -16.47
C GLU A 168 -6.00 5.43 -16.85
N MET A 169 -5.41 4.36 -17.39
CA MET A 169 -4.00 4.26 -17.76
C MET A 169 -3.72 4.70 -19.21
N SER A 170 -4.75 4.82 -20.04
CA SER A 170 -4.65 5.31 -21.42
C SER A 170 -5.90 6.07 -21.84
N SER A 171 -5.80 6.90 -22.88
CA SER A 171 -6.95 7.57 -23.49
C SER A 171 -7.21 7.05 -24.90
N VAL A 172 -8.43 7.28 -25.43
CA VAL A 172 -8.80 6.89 -26.80
C VAL A 172 -8.08 7.79 -27.81
N GLN A 173 -6.84 7.43 -28.11
CA GLN A 173 -5.97 8.15 -29.05
C GLN A 173 -5.29 7.17 -30.02
N GLY A 174 -4.81 7.70 -31.15
CA GLY A 174 -4.09 6.92 -32.16
C GLY A 174 -4.92 5.75 -32.72
N GLN A 175 -4.32 4.56 -32.79
CA GLN A 175 -4.98 3.36 -33.33
C GLN A 175 -6.30 3.00 -32.62
N LYS A 176 -6.43 3.31 -31.32
CA LYS A 176 -7.67 3.07 -30.56
C LYS A 176 -8.86 3.82 -31.15
N VAL A 177 -8.65 5.03 -31.70
CA VAL A 177 -9.72 5.81 -32.35
C VAL A 177 -10.27 5.07 -33.56
N LYS A 178 -9.40 4.43 -34.35
CA LYS A 178 -9.81 3.65 -35.53
C LYS A 178 -10.72 2.49 -35.11
N PHE A 179 -10.29 1.69 -34.13
CA PHE A 179 -11.09 0.57 -33.63
C PHE A 179 -12.40 1.03 -32.99
N ALA A 180 -12.39 2.12 -32.22
CA ALA A 180 -13.60 2.68 -31.62
C ALA A 180 -14.62 3.13 -32.70
N LYS A 181 -14.15 3.79 -33.76
CA LYS A 181 -15.00 4.19 -34.90
C LYS A 181 -15.53 2.99 -35.70
N GLN A 182 -14.88 1.83 -35.60
CA GLN A 182 -15.35 0.57 -36.19
C GLN A 182 -16.36 -0.17 -35.28
N GLY A 183 -16.72 0.41 -34.14
CA GLY A 183 -17.70 -0.16 -33.20
C GLY A 183 -17.09 -0.93 -32.02
N ASN A 184 -15.76 -1.03 -31.93
CA ASN A 184 -15.11 -1.72 -30.80
C ASN A 184 -15.14 -0.86 -29.54
N ILE A 185 -15.38 -1.49 -28.39
CA ILE A 185 -15.13 -0.86 -27.09
C ILE A 185 -13.63 -1.02 -26.79
N VAL A 186 -12.92 0.11 -26.71
CA VAL A 186 -11.48 0.10 -26.45
C VAL A 186 -11.19 0.17 -24.95
N LYS A 187 -10.30 -0.71 -24.48
CA LYS A 187 -9.82 -0.70 -23.09
C LYS A 187 -8.95 0.52 -22.84
N ASN A 188 -9.29 1.28 -21.80
CA ASN A 188 -8.55 2.47 -21.39
C ASN A 188 -7.95 2.36 -19.98
N GLY A 189 -8.46 1.45 -19.16
CA GLY A 189 -8.05 1.31 -17.77
C GLY A 189 -7.63 -0.09 -17.39
N GLU A 190 -7.05 -0.14 -16.20
CA GLU A 190 -6.63 -1.34 -15.47
C GLU A 190 -7.33 -1.36 -14.11
N TYR A 191 -7.25 -2.48 -13.40
CA TYR A 191 -7.87 -2.65 -12.09
C TYR A 191 -6.83 -2.69 -10.99
N ILE A 192 -7.20 -2.20 -9.81
CA ILE A 192 -6.45 -2.45 -8.57
C ILE A 192 -7.41 -3.07 -7.56
N LEU A 193 -7.17 -4.33 -7.19
CA LEU A 193 -7.92 -4.97 -6.11
C LEU A 193 -7.39 -4.50 -4.76
N VAL A 194 -8.31 -4.11 -3.87
CA VAL A 194 -7.98 -3.59 -2.54
C VAL A 194 -8.54 -4.49 -1.46
N TYR A 195 -7.66 -5.04 -0.62
CA TYR A 195 -8.03 -5.84 0.54
C TYR A 195 -7.36 -5.29 1.80
N ARG A 196 -8.06 -5.34 2.94
CA ARG A 196 -7.50 -5.03 4.25
C ARG A 196 -7.67 -6.23 5.16
N LYS A 197 -6.63 -6.61 5.90
CA LYS A 197 -6.58 -7.87 6.66
C LYS A 197 -7.73 -8.02 7.66
N ASN A 198 -8.17 -6.93 8.30
CA ASN A 198 -9.29 -6.93 9.23
C ASN A 198 -10.67 -6.65 8.60
N GLY A 199 -10.74 -6.31 7.31
CA GLY A 199 -11.98 -5.93 6.63
C GLY A 199 -12.59 -4.56 6.99
N ASN A 200 -11.87 -3.72 7.74
CA ASN A 200 -12.35 -2.38 8.06
C ASN A 200 -12.30 -1.47 6.83
N LYS A 201 -13.47 -0.99 6.39
CA LYS A 201 -13.65 -0.16 5.19
C LYS A 201 -13.07 1.25 5.30
N ALA A 202 -12.81 1.76 6.50
CA ALA A 202 -12.21 3.07 6.71
C ALA A 202 -10.69 3.00 6.48
N ILE A 203 -10.27 3.02 5.22
CA ILE A 203 -8.85 2.88 4.83
C ILE A 203 -8.11 4.23 4.74
N ALA A 204 -8.83 5.32 4.50
CA ALA A 204 -8.23 6.62 4.21
C ALA A 204 -7.69 7.25 5.51
N LYS A 205 -6.36 7.27 5.63
CA LYS A 205 -5.62 8.09 6.61
C LYS A 205 -5.46 9.53 6.12
N ASN A 206 -5.31 9.70 4.80
CA ASN A 206 -5.35 11.00 4.13
C ASN A 206 -6.36 10.95 2.99
N ILE A 207 -7.09 12.05 2.79
CA ILE A 207 -8.13 12.14 1.76
C ILE A 207 -7.50 12.53 0.43
N LEU A 208 -7.86 11.82 -0.64
CA LEU A 208 -7.54 12.20 -2.00
C LEU A 208 -8.70 13.01 -2.60
N TYR A 209 -8.35 14.10 -3.27
CA TYR A 209 -9.28 15.01 -3.90
C TYR A 209 -9.08 15.06 -5.41
N ASN A 210 -10.19 15.12 -6.15
CA ASN A 210 -10.22 15.46 -7.57
C ASN A 210 -10.67 16.91 -7.73
N LYS A 211 -10.11 17.63 -8.70
CA LYS A 211 -10.64 18.93 -9.09
C LYS A 211 -12.10 18.82 -9.51
N GLN A 212 -12.91 19.78 -9.09
CA GLN A 212 -14.31 19.88 -9.46
C GLN A 212 -14.60 21.26 -10.09
N ASP A 213 -15.51 21.27 -11.07
CA ASP A 213 -16.14 22.52 -11.51
C ASP A 213 -17.12 23.05 -10.46
N TYR A 214 -17.48 24.33 -10.56
CA TYR A 214 -18.41 24.95 -9.63
C TYR A 214 -19.80 24.28 -9.70
N ASP A 215 -20.27 23.80 -8.55
CA ASP A 215 -21.58 23.19 -8.41
C ASP A 215 -22.66 24.25 -8.22
N THR A 216 -23.60 24.34 -9.17
CA THR A 216 -24.65 25.37 -9.17
C THR A 216 -25.65 25.27 -8.03
N HIS A 217 -25.64 24.18 -7.24
CA HIS A 217 -26.44 24.08 -6.02
C HIS A 217 -25.93 24.99 -4.90
N TYR A 218 -24.65 25.39 -4.94
CA TYR A 218 -24.09 26.41 -4.05
C TYR A 218 -24.52 27.80 -4.50
N SER A 219 -25.81 28.09 -4.30
CA SER A 219 -26.46 29.31 -4.79
C SER A 219 -26.93 30.24 -3.69
N LEU A 220 -26.65 29.90 -2.43
CA LEU A 220 -27.06 30.65 -1.25
C LEU A 220 -25.83 31.24 -0.55
N PHE A 221 -26.05 32.33 0.17
CA PHE A 221 -25.05 33.03 0.95
C PHE A 221 -25.59 33.33 2.33
N LEU A 222 -24.73 33.14 3.34
CA LEU A 222 -25.04 33.37 4.74
C LEU A 222 -24.49 34.73 5.18
N GLU A 223 -25.39 35.66 5.50
CA GLU A 223 -25.04 36.93 6.13
C GLU A 223 -25.10 36.76 7.65
N GLN A 224 -23.96 36.95 8.33
CA GLN A 224 -23.87 36.73 9.76
C GLN A 224 -24.74 37.74 10.53
N ILE A 225 -25.56 37.25 11.46
CA ILE A 225 -26.32 38.07 12.42
C ILE A 225 -25.59 38.07 13.77
N ASN A 226 -25.18 36.87 14.23
CA ASN A 226 -24.34 36.64 15.40
C ASN A 226 -23.54 35.34 15.19
N ASP A 227 -22.76 34.90 16.18
CA ASP A 227 -21.82 33.77 16.05
C ASP A 227 -22.44 32.48 15.50
N ASP A 228 -23.67 32.17 15.89
CA ASP A 228 -24.34 30.92 15.51
C ASP A 228 -25.60 31.14 14.66
N THR A 229 -25.90 32.37 14.25
CA THR A 229 -27.13 32.69 13.50
C THR A 229 -26.82 33.53 12.28
N PHE A 230 -27.37 33.09 11.14
CA PHE A 230 -27.17 33.70 9.84
C PHE A 230 -28.51 33.97 9.17
N LYS A 231 -28.55 35.05 8.40
CA LYS A 231 -29.62 35.32 7.44
C LYS A 231 -29.23 34.70 6.11
N GLU A 232 -30.15 33.98 5.49
CA GLU A 232 -29.94 33.41 4.17
C GLU A 232 -30.43 34.35 3.06
N ILE A 233 -29.58 34.57 2.07
CA ILE A 233 -29.92 35.21 0.80
C ILE A 233 -29.36 34.41 -0.37
N THR A 234 -29.80 34.70 -1.60
CA THR A 234 -29.17 34.11 -2.79
C THR A 234 -27.78 34.72 -3.00
N LEU A 235 -26.80 33.91 -3.40
CA LEU A 235 -25.44 34.35 -3.72
C LEU A 235 -25.43 35.44 -4.79
N SER A 236 -26.29 35.34 -5.81
CA SER A 236 -26.43 36.36 -6.85
C SER A 236 -26.83 37.71 -6.27
N LYS A 237 -27.81 37.73 -5.35
CA LYS A 237 -28.23 38.94 -4.63
C LYS A 237 -27.09 39.51 -3.79
N HIS A 238 -26.38 38.66 -3.04
CA HIS A 238 -25.24 39.10 -2.24
C HIS A 238 -24.18 39.80 -3.11
N ILE A 239 -23.80 39.19 -4.23
CA ILE A 239 -22.83 39.78 -5.17
C ILE A 239 -23.33 41.13 -5.71
N ILE A 240 -24.61 41.20 -6.11
CA ILE A 240 -25.19 42.42 -6.70
C ILE A 240 -25.23 43.57 -5.68
N GLU A 241 -25.57 43.29 -4.43
CA GLU A 241 -25.82 44.32 -3.41
C GLU A 241 -24.54 44.73 -2.67
N ASN A 242 -23.62 43.79 -2.44
CA ASN A 242 -22.49 43.98 -1.53
C ASN A 242 -21.11 43.96 -2.22
N GLU A 243 -20.97 43.30 -3.39
CA GLU A 243 -19.68 43.05 -4.02
C GLU A 243 -19.53 43.81 -5.34
N LYS A 244 -19.46 45.14 -5.26
CA LYS A 244 -19.48 46.04 -6.43
C LYS A 244 -18.36 45.77 -7.43
N ASP A 245 -17.14 45.51 -6.95
CA ASP A 245 -15.98 45.25 -7.81
C ASP A 245 -16.14 43.92 -8.56
N VAL A 246 -16.60 42.89 -7.87
CA VAL A 246 -16.90 41.58 -8.45
C VAL A 246 -18.03 41.72 -9.49
N LEU A 247 -19.11 42.42 -9.17
CA LEU A 247 -20.21 42.67 -10.09
C LEU A 247 -19.74 43.39 -11.36
N GLN A 248 -18.93 44.46 -11.22
CA GLN A 248 -18.41 45.22 -12.35
C GLN A 248 -17.51 44.35 -13.23
N HIS A 249 -16.68 43.51 -12.63
CA HIS A 249 -15.87 42.54 -13.37
C HIS A 249 -16.74 41.55 -14.16
N LEU A 250 -17.79 41.01 -13.54
CA LEU A 250 -18.73 40.10 -14.21
C LEU A 250 -19.52 40.77 -15.34
N LEU A 251 -19.85 42.06 -15.23
CA LEU A 251 -20.44 42.83 -16.32
C LEU A 251 -19.47 42.97 -17.51
N ASN A 252 -18.20 43.25 -17.24
CA ASN A 252 -17.16 43.34 -18.28
C ASN A 252 -16.98 42.01 -19.03
N LEU A 253 -17.09 40.89 -18.32
CA LEU A 253 -17.05 39.54 -18.89
C LEU A 253 -18.37 39.10 -19.56
N LYS A 254 -19.42 39.94 -19.52
CA LYS A 254 -20.78 39.63 -20.01
C LYS A 254 -21.41 38.41 -19.30
N LEU A 255 -21.06 38.21 -18.04
CA LEU A 255 -21.60 37.15 -17.16
C LEU A 255 -22.67 37.69 -16.20
N ALA A 256 -22.72 39.00 -15.98
CA ALA A 256 -23.87 39.70 -15.41
C ALA A 256 -24.52 40.59 -16.48
N ASN A 257 -25.79 40.95 -16.28
CA ASN A 257 -26.50 41.89 -17.17
C ASN A 257 -27.10 43.04 -16.37
N GLU A 258 -27.05 44.24 -16.93
CA GLU A 258 -27.78 45.40 -16.45
C GLU A 258 -28.90 45.77 -17.43
N LYS A 259 -30.12 45.98 -16.92
CA LYS A 259 -31.23 46.53 -17.70
C LYS A 259 -32.01 47.53 -16.86
N LYS A 260 -32.02 48.80 -17.28
CA LYS A 260 -32.72 49.90 -16.59
C LYS A 260 -32.35 49.99 -15.09
N GLY A 261 -31.05 49.91 -14.77
CA GLY A 261 -30.54 49.97 -13.40
C GLY A 261 -30.80 48.72 -12.55
N LYS A 262 -31.29 47.62 -13.15
CA LYS A 262 -31.42 46.32 -12.46
C LYS A 262 -30.37 45.34 -12.96
N TYR A 263 -29.63 44.77 -12.03
CA TYR A 263 -28.62 43.75 -12.30
C TYR A 263 -29.21 42.34 -12.19
N THR A 264 -28.75 41.44 -13.06
CA THR A 264 -29.12 40.02 -13.01
C THR A 264 -27.88 39.15 -13.19
N LEU A 265 -27.79 38.09 -12.38
CA LEU A 265 -26.71 37.10 -12.38
C LEU A 265 -27.33 35.71 -12.17
N SER A 266 -27.13 34.81 -13.13
CA SER A 266 -27.65 33.44 -13.06
C SER A 266 -26.63 32.48 -12.43
N ASN A 267 -27.10 31.39 -11.81
CA ASN A 267 -26.21 30.36 -11.25
C ASN A 267 -25.30 29.74 -12.32
N LYS A 268 -25.78 29.61 -13.57
CA LYS A 268 -24.96 29.16 -14.69
C LYS A 268 -23.81 30.13 -14.98
N ASN A 269 -24.06 31.43 -14.91
CA ASN A 269 -23.03 32.44 -15.11
C ASN A 269 -22.07 32.53 -13.92
N ILE A 270 -22.51 32.27 -12.69
CA ILE A 270 -21.64 32.10 -11.51
C ILE A 270 -20.66 30.94 -11.75
N ALA A 271 -21.18 29.77 -12.15
CA ALA A 271 -20.33 28.62 -12.44
C ALA A 271 -19.36 28.91 -13.60
N LYS A 272 -19.83 29.61 -14.64
CA LYS A 272 -18.97 30.04 -15.75
C LYS A 272 -17.89 31.02 -15.29
N ALA A 273 -18.23 31.99 -14.44
CA ALA A 273 -17.30 32.97 -13.89
C ALA A 273 -16.16 32.29 -13.13
N TYR A 274 -16.48 31.31 -12.28
CA TYR A 274 -15.46 30.52 -11.57
C TYR A 274 -14.49 29.81 -12.54
N SER A 275 -14.98 29.31 -13.67
CA SER A 275 -14.13 28.63 -14.67
C SER A 275 -13.20 29.56 -15.45
N VAL A 276 -13.55 30.85 -15.61
CA VAL A 276 -12.82 31.76 -16.52
C VAL A 276 -12.17 32.98 -15.86
N SER A 277 -12.52 33.35 -14.63
CA SER A 277 -11.97 34.51 -13.93
C SER A 277 -11.24 34.09 -12.67
N GLU A 278 -10.01 34.57 -12.51
CA GLU A 278 -9.21 34.36 -11.30
C GLU A 278 -9.74 35.20 -10.14
N GLU A 279 -10.09 36.45 -10.41
CA GLU A 279 -10.67 37.39 -9.44
C GLU A 279 -11.97 36.84 -8.83
N PHE A 280 -12.83 36.22 -9.66
CA PHE A 280 -14.04 35.58 -9.16
C PHE A 280 -13.74 34.32 -8.35
N ARG A 281 -12.69 33.55 -8.69
CA ARG A 281 -12.26 32.39 -7.88
C ARG A 281 -11.78 32.85 -6.51
N GLU A 282 -10.98 33.91 -6.44
CA GLU A 282 -10.52 34.49 -5.18
C GLU A 282 -11.69 34.94 -4.31
N PHE A 283 -12.69 35.62 -4.89
CA PHE A 283 -13.93 35.96 -4.19
C PHE A 283 -14.63 34.72 -3.61
N VAL A 284 -14.81 33.67 -4.42
CA VAL A 284 -15.44 32.43 -3.98
C VAL A 284 -14.63 31.76 -2.86
N HIS A 285 -13.31 31.67 -2.99
CA HIS A 285 -12.45 31.02 -1.99
C HIS A 285 -12.42 31.80 -0.68
N LYS A 286 -12.34 33.13 -0.74
CA LYS A 286 -12.38 34.01 0.44
C LYS A 286 -13.69 33.89 1.22
N ASN A 287 -14.80 33.63 0.52
CA ASN A 287 -16.14 33.57 1.11
C ASN A 287 -16.71 32.16 1.20
N ALA A 288 -15.89 31.11 1.03
CA ALA A 288 -16.36 29.73 0.88
C ALA A 288 -17.13 29.22 2.13
N GLU A 289 -16.82 29.73 3.32
CA GLU A 289 -17.52 29.40 4.57
C GLU A 289 -18.96 29.92 4.63
N PHE A 290 -19.29 30.94 3.82
CA PHE A 290 -20.61 31.57 3.78
C PHE A 290 -21.43 31.16 2.56
N ILE A 291 -20.80 30.56 1.55
CA ILE A 291 -21.48 30.06 0.37
C ILE A 291 -21.98 28.65 0.67
N VAL A 292 -23.29 28.43 0.52
CA VAL A 292 -23.92 27.15 0.91
C VAL A 292 -24.87 26.59 -0.14
N ALA A 293 -25.05 25.27 -0.09
CA ALA A 293 -26.05 24.53 -0.84
C ALA A 293 -27.17 24.02 0.09
N ASP A 294 -28.40 24.00 -0.40
CA ASP A 294 -29.55 23.42 0.31
C ASP A 294 -29.57 21.89 0.17
N ASP A 295 -29.76 21.18 1.29
CA ASP A 295 -29.82 19.71 1.30
C ASP A 295 -30.83 19.18 2.35
N LYS A 296 -31.26 17.93 2.18
CA LYS A 296 -32.15 17.23 3.12
C LYS A 296 -31.36 16.81 4.37
N VAL A 297 -31.99 16.91 5.53
CA VAL A 297 -31.43 16.29 6.75
C VAL A 297 -31.67 14.78 6.69
N SER A 298 -30.61 13.98 6.85
CA SER A 298 -30.68 12.51 6.75
C SER A 298 -31.31 11.83 7.97
N SER A 299 -31.30 12.47 9.14
CA SER A 299 -31.97 12.02 10.36
C SER A 299 -32.42 13.22 11.19
N LEU A 300 -33.70 13.23 11.56
CA LEU A 300 -34.30 14.26 12.41
C LEU A 300 -34.18 13.95 13.90
N SER A 301 -33.66 12.77 14.27
CA SER A 301 -33.60 12.32 15.67
C SER A 301 -32.87 13.34 16.55
N GLY A 302 -33.56 13.89 17.53
CA GLY A 302 -33.08 14.91 18.47
C GLY A 302 -32.83 16.29 17.83
N LEU A 303 -33.56 16.61 16.76
CA LEU A 303 -33.63 17.93 16.11
C LEU A 303 -35.09 18.43 16.05
N GLU A 304 -36.05 17.66 16.55
CA GLU A 304 -37.50 17.87 16.36
C GLU A 304 -38.03 19.09 17.12
N ASN A 305 -37.39 19.44 18.24
CA ASN A 305 -37.82 20.54 19.13
C ASN A 305 -37.01 21.83 18.93
N LEU A 306 -36.23 21.94 17.85
CA LEU A 306 -35.44 23.14 17.59
C LEU A 306 -36.32 24.29 17.09
N GLU A 307 -36.19 25.44 17.74
CA GLU A 307 -36.79 26.69 17.28
C GLU A 307 -36.04 27.21 16.04
N LEU A 308 -36.47 26.77 14.87
CA LEU A 308 -35.96 27.16 13.56
C LEU A 308 -37.01 27.99 12.81
N GLU A 309 -36.54 29.00 12.08
CA GLU A 309 -37.35 29.92 11.28
C GLU A 309 -36.94 29.86 9.81
N GLN A 310 -37.86 30.16 8.92
CA GLN A 310 -37.57 30.21 7.49
C GLN A 310 -36.64 31.39 7.18
N GLY A 311 -35.56 31.12 6.44
CA GLY A 311 -34.59 32.15 6.02
C GLY A 311 -33.59 32.55 7.10
N ILE A 312 -33.69 31.98 8.31
CA ILE A 312 -32.69 32.07 9.37
C ILE A 312 -32.03 30.71 9.51
N VAL A 313 -30.70 30.69 9.38
CA VAL A 313 -29.88 29.49 9.51
C VAL A 313 -29.21 29.54 10.87
N LYS A 314 -29.39 28.50 11.67
CA LYS A 314 -28.76 28.35 12.98
C LYS A 314 -27.69 27.26 12.94
N LYS A 315 -26.52 27.55 13.50
CA LYS A 315 -25.44 26.59 13.72
C LYS A 315 -25.73 25.82 15.01
N ILE A 316 -25.73 24.50 14.91
CA ILE A 316 -26.14 23.60 15.99
C ILE A 316 -25.08 22.52 16.16
N HIS A 317 -24.53 22.44 17.37
CA HIS A 317 -23.52 21.46 17.74
C HIS A 317 -24.19 20.23 18.35
N LYS A 318 -23.95 19.05 17.78
CA LYS A 318 -24.44 17.77 18.30
C LYS A 318 -23.36 16.71 18.24
N SER A 319 -22.96 16.24 19.43
CA SER A 319 -21.87 15.28 19.59
C SER A 319 -20.58 15.79 18.92
N SER A 320 -20.05 15.07 17.93
CA SER A 320 -18.83 15.45 17.19
C SER A 320 -19.10 16.21 15.87
N ARG A 321 -20.34 16.63 15.60
CA ARG A 321 -20.72 17.31 14.34
C ARG A 321 -21.44 18.63 14.58
N SER A 322 -21.22 19.58 13.68
CA SER A 322 -21.99 20.82 13.57
C SER A 322 -22.91 20.77 12.37
N TYR A 323 -24.13 21.29 12.53
CA TYR A 323 -25.12 21.42 11.46
C TYR A 323 -25.49 22.89 11.28
N LEU A 324 -25.72 23.30 10.04
CA LEU A 324 -26.37 24.58 9.72
C LEU A 324 -27.80 24.28 9.30
N LEU A 325 -28.79 24.62 10.15
CA LEU A 325 -30.18 24.20 9.99
C LEU A 325 -31.13 25.39 9.81
N THR A 326 -32.17 25.19 9.01
CA THR A 326 -33.26 26.16 8.79
C THR A 326 -34.55 25.44 8.40
N LYS A 327 -35.67 26.17 8.28
CA LYS A 327 -36.92 25.66 7.72
C LYS A 327 -37.12 26.15 6.28
N ASN A 328 -37.68 25.29 5.43
CA ASN A 328 -38.20 25.73 4.14
C ASN A 328 -39.66 26.23 4.26
N SER A 329 -40.23 26.67 3.14
CA SER A 329 -41.63 27.17 3.06
C SER A 329 -42.70 26.15 3.46
N ASN A 330 -42.35 24.87 3.50
CA ASN A 330 -43.24 23.78 3.87
C ASN A 330 -42.96 23.29 5.30
N ASP A 331 -42.33 24.12 6.13
CA ASP A 331 -41.91 23.82 7.51
C ASP A 331 -40.98 22.61 7.69
N ASN A 332 -40.39 22.10 6.62
CA ASN A 332 -39.43 21.01 6.71
C ASN A 332 -38.06 21.54 7.10
N ILE A 333 -37.39 20.83 8.02
CA ILE A 333 -36.01 21.12 8.41
C ILE A 333 -35.08 20.77 7.23
N ARG A 334 -34.20 21.71 6.90
CA ARG A 334 -33.18 21.60 5.86
C ARG A 334 -31.81 21.86 6.46
N GLN A 335 -30.78 21.28 5.83
CA GLN A 335 -29.39 21.60 6.16
C GLN A 335 -28.73 22.46 5.08
N ARG A 336 -27.68 23.16 5.47
CA ARG A 336 -26.80 23.92 4.59
C ARG A 336 -25.42 23.28 4.57
N LEU A 337 -25.02 22.85 3.38
CA LEU A 337 -23.68 22.31 3.14
C LEU A 337 -22.76 23.47 2.77
N ILE A 338 -21.63 23.59 3.47
CA ILE A 338 -20.68 24.68 3.29
C ILE A 338 -19.80 24.40 2.07
N LEU A 339 -19.53 25.42 1.24
CA LEU A 339 -18.64 25.28 0.08
C LEU A 339 -17.18 25.13 0.51
N GLY A 340 -16.79 25.75 1.62
CA GLY A 340 -15.47 25.67 2.23
C GLY A 340 -14.98 24.23 2.46
N GLU A 341 -15.86 23.29 2.81
CA GLU A 341 -15.52 21.86 2.94
C GLU A 341 -15.03 21.23 1.61
N LYS A 342 -15.34 21.86 0.47
CA LYS A 342 -14.92 21.47 -0.87
C LYS A 342 -13.74 22.28 -1.39
N VAL A 343 -13.15 23.19 -0.62
CA VAL A 343 -11.98 23.97 -1.07
C VAL A 343 -10.70 23.31 -0.56
N ASN A 344 -9.97 22.62 -1.44
CA ASN A 344 -8.74 21.89 -1.09
C ASN A 344 -7.72 21.92 -2.24
N ASN A 345 -6.54 21.34 -2.00
CA ASN A 345 -5.60 20.99 -3.07
C ASN A 345 -6.02 19.67 -3.72
N ALA A 346 -6.24 19.67 -5.05
CA ALA A 346 -6.53 18.45 -5.82
C ALA A 346 -5.26 17.61 -6.06
N ASN A 347 -5.38 16.28 -5.99
CA ASN A 347 -4.32 15.30 -6.24
C ASN A 347 -4.29 14.84 -7.72
N ASP A 348 -4.63 15.74 -8.65
CA ASP A 348 -4.58 15.47 -10.08
C ASP A 348 -3.14 15.58 -10.61
N PHE A 349 -2.93 15.25 -11.89
CA PHE A 349 -1.60 15.35 -12.53
C PHE A 349 -0.93 16.72 -12.33
N ASN A 350 -1.72 17.80 -12.38
CA ASN A 350 -1.30 19.13 -11.95
C ASN A 350 -2.06 19.46 -10.66
N THR A 351 -1.33 19.60 -9.55
CA THR A 351 -1.90 20.05 -8.28
C THR A 351 -2.50 21.45 -8.46
N THR A 352 -3.77 21.61 -8.10
CA THR A 352 -4.46 22.91 -8.15
C THR A 352 -5.24 23.13 -6.86
N TYR A 353 -5.18 24.34 -6.33
CA TYR A 353 -6.01 24.77 -5.21
C TYR A 353 -7.37 25.25 -5.71
N GLY A 354 -8.45 24.81 -5.07
CA GLY A 354 -9.80 25.29 -5.36
C GLY A 354 -10.86 24.26 -5.04
N LEU A 355 -11.97 24.29 -5.78
CA LEU A 355 -13.09 23.36 -5.59
C LEU A 355 -12.69 21.92 -5.95
N THR A 356 -13.01 21.00 -5.04
CA THR A 356 -12.70 19.58 -5.12
C THR A 356 -13.86 18.69 -4.71
N THR A 357 -13.78 17.44 -5.13
CA THR A 357 -14.58 16.33 -4.62
C THR A 357 -13.66 15.24 -4.08
N ILE A 358 -14.10 14.50 -3.07
CA ILE A 358 -13.39 13.31 -2.59
C ILE A 358 -13.32 12.28 -3.74
N ARG A 359 -12.13 11.71 -3.96
CA ARG A 359 -11.87 10.70 -5.00
C ARG A 359 -12.55 9.38 -4.63
N GLY A 360 -13.34 8.84 -5.56
CA GLY A 360 -13.99 7.54 -5.45
C GLY A 360 -13.13 6.38 -5.94
N ASP A 361 -13.79 5.33 -6.41
CA ASP A 361 -13.17 4.12 -7.00
C ASP A 361 -12.80 4.26 -8.49
N TRP A 362 -13.24 5.34 -9.15
CA TRP A 362 -12.81 5.71 -10.50
C TRP A 362 -11.64 6.70 -10.47
N TRP A 363 -10.48 6.25 -10.93
CA TRP A 363 -9.20 6.97 -10.88
C TRP A 363 -8.79 7.42 -12.30
N SER A 364 -9.29 8.58 -12.72
CA SER A 364 -9.04 9.13 -14.05
C SER A 364 -7.70 9.86 -14.18
N GLY A 365 -7.23 10.02 -15.43
CA GLY A 365 -6.15 10.94 -15.77
C GLY A 365 -4.72 10.43 -15.61
N TYR A 366 -4.52 9.17 -15.20
CA TYR A 366 -3.18 8.57 -15.04
C TYR A 366 -2.46 8.31 -16.38
N TYR A 367 -3.19 8.27 -17.50
CA TYR A 367 -2.61 8.26 -18.84
C TYR A 367 -1.67 9.44 -19.12
N LYS A 368 -1.84 10.57 -18.41
CA LYS A 368 -0.95 11.74 -18.55
C LYS A 368 0.44 11.45 -17.98
N ASP A 369 0.50 10.69 -16.90
CA ASP A 369 1.76 10.26 -16.29
C ASP A 369 2.51 9.30 -17.20
N MET A 370 1.80 8.40 -17.89
CA MET A 370 2.39 7.41 -18.81
C MET A 370 3.29 8.02 -19.89
N GLY A 371 3.01 9.24 -20.34
CA GLY A 371 3.86 9.96 -21.30
C GLY A 371 5.25 10.34 -20.75
N ASN A 372 5.42 10.36 -19.42
CA ASN A 372 6.66 10.74 -18.74
C ASN A 372 7.30 9.60 -17.92
N VAL A 373 6.63 8.45 -17.79
CA VAL A 373 7.11 7.31 -16.97
C VAL A 373 8.53 6.88 -17.34
N ALA A 374 8.87 6.87 -18.62
CA ALA A 374 10.21 6.50 -19.11
C ALA A 374 11.32 7.52 -18.74
N LYS A 375 10.94 8.74 -18.34
CA LYS A 375 11.88 9.81 -17.97
C LYS A 375 12.12 9.91 -16.46
N GLU A 376 11.22 9.36 -15.63
CA GLU A 376 11.34 9.51 -14.19
C GLU A 376 12.62 8.85 -13.66
N ALA A 377 13.39 9.58 -12.85
CA ALA A 377 14.70 9.17 -12.33
C ALA A 377 15.70 8.76 -13.42
N ASN A 378 15.53 9.25 -14.65
CA ASN A 378 16.36 8.94 -15.82
C ASN A 378 16.61 7.43 -16.04
N THR A 379 15.70 6.58 -15.57
CA THR A 379 15.84 5.13 -15.61
C THR A 379 15.12 4.58 -16.83
N LYS A 380 15.87 4.08 -17.81
CA LYS A 380 15.28 3.34 -18.93
C LYS A 380 14.89 1.95 -18.44
N PHE A 381 13.60 1.66 -18.52
CA PHE A 381 13.06 0.35 -18.21
C PHE A 381 11.98 0.07 -19.25
N ASP A 382 12.23 -0.91 -20.10
CA ASP A 382 11.37 -1.19 -21.26
C ASP A 382 10.10 -1.95 -20.86
N ASN A 383 10.12 -2.61 -19.70
CA ASN A 383 8.95 -3.24 -19.09
C ASN A 383 7.97 -2.18 -18.54
N ALA A 384 6.67 -2.51 -18.55
CA ALA A 384 5.57 -1.60 -18.30
C ALA A 384 5.56 -1.02 -16.88
N LYS A 385 6.36 0.01 -16.66
CA LYS A 385 6.47 0.71 -15.39
C LYS A 385 5.19 1.47 -15.04
N LYS A 386 4.75 1.36 -13.79
CA LYS A 386 3.58 2.08 -13.28
C LYS A 386 3.92 3.55 -12.98
N PRO A 387 2.96 4.48 -13.16
CA PRO A 387 3.12 5.88 -12.77
C PRO A 387 3.49 6.04 -11.29
N LYS A 388 4.51 6.86 -11.00
CA LYS A 388 4.85 7.19 -9.61
C LYS A 388 3.66 7.76 -8.85
N ARG A 389 2.92 8.69 -9.46
CA ARG A 389 1.76 9.34 -8.83
C ARG A 389 0.70 8.33 -8.38
N LEU A 390 0.51 7.24 -9.14
CA LEU A 390 -0.46 6.20 -8.78
C LEU A 390 -0.07 5.53 -7.46
N ILE A 391 1.18 5.06 -7.37
CA ILE A 391 1.67 4.37 -6.18
C ILE A 391 1.74 5.34 -4.99
N ARG A 392 2.22 6.57 -5.22
CA ARG A 392 2.24 7.63 -4.21
C ARG A 392 0.83 7.92 -3.68
N ASP A 393 -0.19 8.03 -4.52
CA ASP A 393 -1.56 8.32 -4.09
C ASP A 393 -2.14 7.16 -3.25
N LEU A 394 -1.91 5.89 -3.65
CA LEU A 394 -2.33 4.72 -2.87
C LEU A 394 -1.69 4.72 -1.47
N LEU A 395 -0.38 4.97 -1.39
CA LEU A 395 0.36 5.00 -0.13
C LEU A 395 0.00 6.22 0.72
N TYR A 396 -0.14 7.40 0.12
CA TYR A 396 -0.59 8.62 0.79
C TYR A 396 -1.95 8.39 1.46
N MET A 397 -2.89 7.81 0.73
CA MET A 397 -4.23 7.53 1.24
C MET A 397 -4.21 6.53 2.40
N SER A 398 -3.33 5.54 2.39
CA SER A 398 -3.45 4.36 3.26
C SER A 398 -2.38 4.20 4.36
N THR A 399 -1.32 5.00 4.34
CA THR A 399 -0.17 4.85 5.26
C THR A 399 0.06 6.05 6.18
N SER A 400 0.64 5.78 7.35
CA SER A 400 1.15 6.75 8.32
C SER A 400 2.66 6.94 8.16
N SER A 401 3.21 7.94 8.83
CA SER A 401 4.61 8.34 8.69
C SER A 401 5.65 7.29 9.11
N ASN A 402 5.33 6.22 9.84
CA ASN A 402 6.29 5.19 10.26
C ASN A 402 5.93 3.79 9.75
N ASP A 403 5.04 3.70 8.77
CA ASP A 403 4.54 2.43 8.26
C ASP A 403 5.60 1.71 7.40
N ILE A 404 5.52 0.38 7.34
CA ILE A 404 6.36 -0.49 6.51
C ILE A 404 5.61 -0.87 5.23
N ILE A 405 6.22 -0.63 4.08
CA ILE A 405 5.67 -0.90 2.74
C ILE A 405 6.46 -2.03 2.09
N LEU A 406 5.77 -3.04 1.56
CA LEU A 406 6.38 -4.16 0.84
C LEU A 406 5.89 -4.20 -0.61
N ASP A 407 6.81 -4.44 -1.53
CA ASP A 407 6.55 -4.72 -2.93
C ASP A 407 7.41 -5.88 -3.41
N SER A 408 6.77 -7.04 -3.61
CA SER A 408 7.43 -8.28 -4.01
C SER A 408 7.51 -8.48 -5.52
N PHE A 409 7.12 -7.46 -6.31
CA PHE A 409 7.19 -7.40 -7.76
C PHE A 409 7.72 -6.01 -8.16
N ALA A 410 8.88 -5.66 -7.60
CA ALA A 410 9.34 -4.28 -7.53
C ALA A 410 9.57 -3.63 -8.90
N GLY A 411 9.94 -4.42 -9.92
CA GLY A 411 10.26 -3.94 -11.26
C GLY A 411 11.31 -2.85 -11.17
N SER A 412 11.01 -1.70 -11.76
CA SER A 412 11.90 -0.54 -11.70
C SER A 412 12.12 0.08 -10.31
N GLY A 413 11.34 -0.26 -9.26
CA GLY A 413 11.46 0.35 -7.93
C GLY A 413 10.63 1.63 -7.74
N THR A 414 9.45 1.69 -8.35
CA THR A 414 8.56 2.87 -8.25
C THR A 414 7.92 3.03 -6.86
N THR A 415 7.74 1.92 -6.13
CA THR A 415 7.25 1.92 -4.75
C THR A 415 8.21 2.64 -3.80
N ALA A 416 9.51 2.32 -3.82
CA ALA A 416 10.50 3.01 -3.00
C ALA A 416 10.59 4.51 -3.32
N HIS A 417 10.55 4.89 -4.61
CA HIS A 417 10.50 6.30 -5.01
C HIS A 417 9.30 7.03 -4.38
N SER A 418 8.13 6.41 -4.41
CA SER A 418 6.91 7.01 -3.83
C SER A 418 6.99 7.13 -2.32
N VAL A 419 7.60 6.15 -1.64
CA VAL A 419 7.84 6.20 -0.19
C VAL A 419 8.80 7.33 0.18
N ILE A 420 9.90 7.51 -0.59
CA ILE A 420 10.88 8.58 -0.38
C ILE A 420 10.21 9.96 -0.55
N ASP A 421 9.44 10.16 -1.62
CA ASP A 421 8.70 11.41 -1.85
C ASP A 421 7.78 11.75 -0.67
N LEU A 422 7.01 10.77 -0.19
CA LEU A 422 6.11 10.96 0.96
C LEU A 422 6.88 11.31 2.23
N ASN A 423 7.98 10.62 2.52
CA ASN A 423 8.82 10.92 3.67
C ASN A 423 9.47 12.30 3.59
N ILE A 424 9.77 12.81 2.39
CA ILE A 424 10.26 14.18 2.20
C ILE A 424 9.15 15.19 2.46
N GLU A 425 7.95 14.94 1.92
CA GLU A 425 6.80 15.85 2.01
C GLU A 425 6.26 15.98 3.44
N ASP A 426 6.15 14.88 4.18
CA ASP A 426 5.54 14.87 5.52
C ASP A 426 6.54 14.63 6.66
N ASN A 427 7.85 14.67 6.36
CA ASN A 427 8.94 14.36 7.29
C ASN A 427 8.77 12.98 7.97
N GLY A 428 8.21 12.03 7.23
CA GLY A 428 8.02 10.64 7.65
C GLY A 428 9.30 9.81 7.64
N LYS A 429 9.17 8.61 8.20
CA LYS A 429 10.17 7.55 8.30
C LYS A 429 9.59 6.21 7.83
N ARG A 430 8.69 6.24 6.84
CA ARG A 430 8.15 5.03 6.22
C ARG A 430 9.30 4.20 5.68
N GLN A 431 9.22 2.89 5.89
CA GLN A 431 10.22 1.94 5.39
C GLN A 431 9.70 1.23 4.15
N TYR A 432 10.60 0.81 3.27
CA TYR A 432 10.25 0.01 2.10
C TYR A 432 11.06 -1.29 2.02
N ILE A 433 10.42 -2.35 1.54
CA ILE A 433 11.03 -3.63 1.22
C ILE A 433 10.67 -3.92 -0.23
N LEU A 434 11.67 -3.99 -1.10
CA LEU A 434 11.52 -4.35 -2.51
C LEU A 434 12.10 -5.74 -2.74
N ILE A 435 11.40 -6.58 -3.51
CA ILE A 435 11.93 -7.84 -4.03
C ILE A 435 11.86 -7.81 -5.55
N GLU A 436 12.98 -8.13 -6.20
CA GLU A 436 13.11 -8.25 -7.65
C GLU A 436 13.87 -9.53 -7.99
N LEU A 437 13.30 -10.33 -8.89
CA LEU A 437 13.84 -11.63 -9.29
C LEU A 437 14.92 -11.46 -10.36
N GLU A 438 14.74 -10.49 -11.25
CA GLU A 438 15.55 -10.36 -12.45
C GLU A 438 16.95 -9.81 -12.15
N GLU A 439 17.93 -10.19 -12.97
CA GLU A 439 19.33 -9.76 -12.89
C GLU A 439 19.51 -8.22 -12.95
N TYR A 440 18.47 -7.49 -13.37
CA TYR A 440 18.46 -6.04 -13.36
C TYR A 440 18.18 -5.43 -11.98
N ALA A 441 17.90 -6.22 -10.94
CA ALA A 441 17.62 -5.73 -9.59
C ALA A 441 18.65 -4.68 -9.11
N ASN A 442 19.95 -4.96 -9.28
CA ASN A 442 20.98 -4.01 -8.90
C ASN A 442 21.13 -2.85 -9.92
N LYS A 443 21.06 -3.15 -11.21
CA LYS A 443 21.39 -2.20 -12.30
C LYS A 443 20.26 -1.23 -12.68
N ILE A 444 19.01 -1.57 -12.35
CA ILE A 444 17.82 -0.78 -12.66
C ILE A 444 17.06 -0.43 -11.39
N THR A 445 16.65 -1.42 -10.59
CA THR A 445 15.80 -1.20 -9.42
C THR A 445 16.54 -0.39 -8.35
N ALA A 446 17.68 -0.90 -7.89
CA ALA A 446 18.52 -0.21 -6.91
C ALA A 446 19.08 1.09 -7.48
N GLU A 447 19.53 1.10 -8.73
CA GLU A 447 20.05 2.28 -9.40
C GLU A 447 19.03 3.42 -9.52
N ARG A 448 17.75 3.12 -9.81
CA ARG A 448 16.67 4.12 -9.74
C ARG A 448 16.58 4.73 -8.35
N VAL A 449 16.59 3.89 -7.32
CA VAL A 449 16.47 4.34 -5.93
C VAL A 449 17.66 5.20 -5.52
N LYS A 450 18.89 4.83 -5.90
CA LYS A 450 20.10 5.66 -5.72
C LYS A 450 19.92 7.05 -6.33
N ARG A 451 19.45 7.13 -7.59
CA ARG A 451 19.21 8.41 -8.27
C ARG A 451 18.12 9.25 -7.61
N VAL A 452 17.09 8.62 -7.05
CA VAL A 452 16.05 9.32 -6.27
C VAL A 452 16.66 9.92 -5.01
N ILE A 453 17.48 9.15 -4.30
CA ILE A 453 18.19 9.60 -3.08
C ILE A 453 19.16 10.75 -3.38
N ASP A 454 19.90 10.68 -4.49
CA ASP A 454 20.90 11.69 -4.86
C ASP A 454 20.30 12.96 -5.49
N GLY A 455 19.02 12.92 -5.88
CA GLY A 455 18.33 14.00 -6.58
C GLY A 455 18.65 13.98 -8.09
N TYR A 456 17.68 13.53 -8.89
CA TYR A 456 17.85 13.38 -10.35
C TYR A 456 17.38 14.59 -11.18
N ASN A 457 16.80 15.61 -10.55
CA ASN A 457 16.38 16.87 -11.19
C ASN A 457 17.21 18.03 -10.63
N LYS A 458 17.97 18.72 -11.50
CA LYS A 458 18.88 19.84 -11.14
C LYS A 458 18.20 21.02 -10.41
N SER A 459 16.88 21.09 -10.38
CA SER A 459 16.09 22.14 -9.70
C SER A 459 15.78 21.83 -8.23
N GLU A 460 15.97 20.59 -7.78
CA GLU A 460 15.75 20.15 -6.40
C GLU A 460 16.93 19.25 -6.01
N GLN A 461 18.07 19.86 -5.66
CA GLN A 461 19.04 19.11 -4.85
C GLN A 461 18.33 18.78 -3.54
N ILE A 462 17.84 17.55 -3.40
CA ILE A 462 17.44 17.00 -2.10
C ILE A 462 18.76 16.76 -1.35
N THR A 463 19.28 17.83 -0.76
CA THR A 463 20.56 17.85 -0.07
C THR A 463 20.51 16.91 1.13
N GLY A 464 21.18 15.75 1.02
CA GLY A 464 21.66 14.98 2.16
C GLY A 464 20.61 14.36 3.07
N ASN A 465 19.41 14.06 2.57
CA ASN A 465 18.39 13.42 3.40
C ASN A 465 18.57 11.90 3.42
N ASP A 466 18.96 11.35 4.57
CA ASP A 466 19.11 9.92 4.83
C ASP A 466 17.75 9.15 4.79
N ASN A 467 16.65 9.82 4.43
CA ASN A 467 15.28 9.33 4.37
C ASN A 467 15.02 8.22 3.33
N GLY A 468 15.96 7.99 2.40
CA GLY A 468 15.85 6.92 1.40
C GLY A 468 16.92 5.84 1.49
N LYS A 469 17.90 5.97 2.40
CA LYS A 469 19.05 5.04 2.49
C LYS A 469 18.57 3.58 2.63
N PHE A 470 19.26 2.63 2.00
CA PHE A 470 18.83 1.23 1.95
C PHE A 470 19.98 0.25 2.00
N ASP A 471 19.64 -0.99 2.31
CA ASP A 471 20.53 -2.13 2.25
C ASP A 471 20.11 -3.07 1.13
N PHE A 472 21.06 -3.45 0.28
CA PHE A 472 20.89 -4.42 -0.81
C PHE A 472 21.26 -5.81 -0.33
N TYR A 473 20.40 -6.77 -0.61
CA TYR A 473 20.55 -8.17 -0.22
C TYR A 473 20.40 -9.09 -1.42
N GLU A 474 21.00 -10.28 -1.32
CA GLU A 474 20.68 -11.41 -2.19
C GLU A 474 20.16 -12.58 -1.34
N LEU A 475 19.42 -13.49 -1.98
CA LEU A 475 19.11 -14.78 -1.37
C LEU A 475 20.38 -15.62 -1.28
N GLY A 476 20.80 -15.88 -0.05
CA GLY A 476 21.92 -16.76 0.25
C GLY A 476 21.51 -18.22 0.37
N LEU A 477 22.30 -18.97 1.13
CA LEU A 477 22.11 -20.41 1.32
C LEU A 477 20.78 -20.75 2.02
N PRO A 478 20.15 -21.89 1.65
CA PRO A 478 19.01 -22.40 2.39
C PRO A 478 19.47 -22.88 3.77
N LEU A 479 18.63 -22.66 4.79
CA LEU A 479 18.93 -23.06 6.16
C LEU A 479 18.94 -24.58 6.35
N PHE A 480 18.18 -25.30 5.53
CA PHE A 480 18.19 -26.75 5.47
C PHE A 480 18.66 -27.20 4.10
N ASP A 481 19.46 -28.26 4.05
CA ASP A 481 19.88 -28.89 2.80
C ASP A 481 18.76 -29.74 2.18
N ASP A 482 19.04 -30.34 1.02
CA ASP A 482 18.07 -31.19 0.30
C ASP A 482 17.64 -32.44 1.11
N SER A 483 18.44 -32.84 2.11
CA SER A 483 18.15 -33.95 3.03
C SER A 483 17.43 -33.51 4.29
N GLN A 484 17.01 -32.24 4.39
CA GLN A 484 16.37 -31.61 5.56
C GLN A 484 17.28 -31.52 6.79
N ASN A 485 18.61 -31.64 6.61
CA ASN A 485 19.58 -31.38 7.67
C ASN A 485 19.92 -29.89 7.73
N LEU A 486 20.35 -29.41 8.88
CA LEU A 486 20.81 -28.04 9.07
C LEU A 486 22.02 -27.78 8.17
N ASN A 487 21.93 -26.75 7.34
CA ASN A 487 23.03 -26.35 6.48
C ASN A 487 24.09 -25.60 7.30
N GLU A 488 25.17 -26.30 7.61
CA GLU A 488 26.23 -25.78 8.47
C GLU A 488 27.08 -24.67 7.83
N GLN A 489 26.95 -24.46 6.52
CA GLN A 489 27.59 -23.33 5.84
C GLN A 489 26.90 -22.00 6.21
N VAL A 490 25.67 -22.04 6.73
CA VAL A 490 24.96 -20.86 7.21
C VAL A 490 25.58 -20.38 8.52
N GLU A 491 25.76 -19.06 8.65
CA GLU A 491 26.27 -18.42 9.86
C GLU A 491 25.36 -18.69 11.07
N VAL A 492 25.97 -18.98 12.22
CA VAL A 492 25.26 -19.43 13.44
C VAL A 492 24.22 -18.40 13.88
N GLU A 493 24.52 -17.11 13.74
CA GLU A 493 23.62 -16.01 14.07
C GLU A 493 22.31 -16.10 13.29
N LYS A 494 22.37 -16.48 12.01
CA LYS A 494 21.18 -16.64 11.16
C LYS A 494 20.35 -17.87 11.53
N ILE A 495 21.00 -18.92 11.99
CA ILE A 495 20.33 -20.11 12.52
C ILE A 495 19.60 -19.75 13.81
N ARG A 496 20.25 -19.00 14.71
CA ARG A 496 19.64 -18.50 15.97
C ARG A 496 18.43 -17.61 15.70
N GLU A 497 18.52 -16.68 14.74
CA GLU A 497 17.40 -15.84 14.30
C GLU A 497 16.18 -16.69 13.91
N TYR A 498 16.40 -17.71 13.08
CA TYR A 498 15.33 -18.60 12.62
C TYR A 498 14.73 -19.43 13.76
N ILE A 499 15.57 -20.08 14.58
CA ILE A 499 15.10 -20.91 15.69
C ILE A 499 14.27 -20.08 16.65
N TRP A 500 14.80 -18.91 17.07
CA TRP A 500 14.08 -18.01 17.95
C TRP A 500 12.71 -17.65 17.39
N PHE A 501 12.63 -17.27 16.11
CA PHE A 501 11.35 -16.96 15.49
C PHE A 501 10.41 -18.16 15.39
N SER A 502 10.92 -19.34 15.05
CA SER A 502 10.11 -20.56 14.93
C SER A 502 9.42 -20.92 16.25
N GLU A 503 10.09 -20.67 17.37
CA GLU A 503 9.58 -20.90 18.71
C GLU A 503 8.69 -19.76 19.22
N THR A 504 9.11 -18.52 18.97
CA THR A 504 8.53 -17.37 19.66
C THR A 504 7.59 -16.54 18.79
N ARG A 505 7.68 -16.59 17.47
CA ARG A 505 7.01 -15.65 16.55
C ARG A 505 7.36 -14.18 16.82
N THR A 506 8.57 -13.93 17.29
CA THR A 506 9.11 -12.58 17.50
C THR A 506 10.50 -12.45 16.89
N PRO A 507 10.92 -11.23 16.47
CA PRO A 507 12.28 -11.00 15.99
C PRO A 507 13.33 -11.34 17.05
N PHE A 508 14.46 -11.89 16.62
CA PHE A 508 15.59 -12.20 17.49
C PHE A 508 16.42 -10.94 17.77
N VAL A 509 16.88 -10.81 19.00
CA VAL A 509 17.86 -9.81 19.43
C VAL A 509 19.05 -10.58 20.00
N GLU A 510 20.25 -10.26 19.55
CA GLU A 510 21.47 -10.94 19.98
C GLU A 510 21.64 -10.86 21.51
N GLN A 511 21.91 -12.01 22.13
CA GLN A 511 22.14 -12.14 23.57
C GLN A 511 23.64 -12.31 23.83
N LYS A 512 24.25 -11.38 24.59
CA LYS A 512 25.70 -11.40 24.91
C LYS A 512 26.01 -11.98 26.29
N GLU A 513 25.00 -12.43 27.01
CA GLU A 513 25.06 -12.68 28.46
C GLU A 513 25.50 -14.11 28.79
N ALA A 514 25.24 -15.08 27.90
CA ALA A 514 25.62 -16.48 28.08
C ALA A 514 25.78 -17.21 26.74
N ASN A 515 26.71 -18.16 26.70
CA ASN A 515 26.88 -19.05 25.55
C ASN A 515 25.62 -19.87 25.32
N TYR A 516 25.28 -20.09 24.04
CA TYR A 516 24.11 -20.87 23.58
C TYR A 516 22.73 -20.32 23.97
N PHE A 517 22.65 -19.28 24.80
CA PHE A 517 21.38 -18.69 25.22
C PHE A 517 20.76 -17.91 24.07
N LEU A 518 19.51 -18.24 23.73
CA LEU A 518 18.74 -17.51 22.72
C LEU A 518 17.89 -16.39 23.35
N GLY A 519 17.42 -16.56 24.58
CA GLY A 519 16.61 -15.56 25.27
C GLY A 519 15.54 -16.17 26.17
N LYS A 520 14.79 -15.29 26.84
CA LYS A 520 13.59 -15.62 27.61
C LYS A 520 12.37 -15.00 26.92
N LYS A 521 11.28 -15.77 26.80
CA LYS A 521 9.97 -15.25 26.40
C LYS A 521 8.88 -15.85 27.28
N GLU A 522 8.06 -14.97 27.85
CA GLU A 522 7.08 -15.35 28.88
C GLU A 522 7.81 -16.12 29.99
N GLU A 523 7.39 -17.35 30.30
CA GLU A 523 8.06 -18.19 31.30
C GLU A 523 8.97 -19.28 30.72
N SER A 524 9.19 -19.25 29.40
CA SER A 524 10.05 -20.20 28.69
C SER A 524 11.43 -19.62 28.42
N ILE A 525 12.45 -20.46 28.58
CA ILE A 525 13.84 -20.14 28.28
C ILE A 525 14.33 -20.99 27.12
N TYR A 526 15.07 -20.38 26.20
CA TYR A 526 15.50 -21.00 24.95
C TYR A 526 17.03 -21.08 24.89
N TYR A 527 17.53 -22.28 24.59
CA TYR A 527 18.95 -22.55 24.35
C TYR A 527 19.16 -23.28 23.03
N PHE A 528 20.20 -22.87 22.30
CA PHE A 528 20.70 -23.52 21.10
C PHE A 528 22.14 -23.95 21.31
N ILE A 529 22.31 -25.16 21.86
CA ILE A 529 23.61 -25.77 22.15
C ILE A 529 24.11 -26.40 20.86
N TYR A 530 24.92 -25.66 20.12
CA TYR A 530 25.35 -26.03 18.78
C TYR A 530 26.77 -25.57 18.51
N GLU A 531 27.54 -26.46 17.89
CA GLU A 531 28.89 -26.20 17.40
C GLU A 531 28.99 -26.71 15.97
N LYS A 532 29.51 -25.91 15.04
CA LYS A 532 29.50 -26.20 13.60
C LYS A 532 30.17 -27.53 13.24
N ASP A 533 31.30 -27.83 13.86
CA ASP A 533 32.12 -29.00 13.49
C ASP A 533 32.08 -30.13 14.52
N GLN A 534 31.24 -30.01 15.55
CA GLN A 534 31.21 -30.94 16.68
C GLN A 534 29.79 -31.29 17.09
N LEU A 535 29.56 -32.58 17.38
CA LEU A 535 28.29 -33.05 17.96
C LEU A 535 28.11 -32.51 19.38
N THR A 536 26.98 -31.85 19.62
CA THR A 536 26.58 -31.37 20.94
C THR A 536 25.58 -32.33 21.58
N THR A 537 25.70 -32.51 22.90
CA THR A 537 24.83 -33.41 23.64
C THR A 537 24.22 -32.68 24.82
N LEU A 538 22.91 -32.82 25.00
CA LEU A 538 22.20 -32.42 26.21
C LEU A 538 22.32 -33.55 27.25
N ASP A 539 23.26 -33.40 28.17
CA ASP A 539 23.49 -34.25 29.33
C ASP A 539 23.50 -33.41 30.63
N PHE A 540 23.86 -34.03 31.77
CA PHE A 540 23.86 -33.32 33.05
C PHE A 540 24.92 -32.22 33.13
N ASP A 541 26.04 -32.35 32.42
CA ASP A 541 27.10 -31.33 32.38
C ASP A 541 26.63 -30.11 31.55
N ALA A 542 25.96 -30.36 30.43
CA ALA A 542 25.36 -29.31 29.60
C ALA A 542 24.31 -28.47 30.36
N LEU A 543 23.66 -29.01 31.40
CA LEU A 543 22.73 -28.26 32.25
C LEU A 543 23.44 -27.17 33.07
N GLU A 544 24.74 -27.27 33.33
CA GLU A 544 25.50 -26.21 34.02
C GLU A 544 25.60 -24.92 33.20
N LEU A 545 25.41 -25.03 31.88
CA LEU A 545 25.37 -23.89 30.96
C LEU A 545 24.06 -23.08 31.11
N ILE A 546 23.04 -23.64 31.77
CA ILE A 546 21.75 -23.01 32.01
C ILE A 546 21.87 -22.05 33.20
N LYS A 547 22.14 -20.77 32.88
CA LYS A 547 22.31 -19.71 33.89
C LYS A 547 21.02 -19.00 34.30
N PHE A 548 19.96 -19.11 33.50
CA PHE A 548 18.71 -18.38 33.72
C PHE A 548 17.61 -19.29 34.26
N LYS A 549 16.78 -18.78 35.18
CA LYS A 549 15.65 -19.51 35.76
C LYS A 549 14.34 -19.22 35.03
N GLY A 550 13.63 -20.27 34.65
CA GLY A 550 12.32 -20.23 34.00
C GLY A 550 11.46 -21.41 34.43
N GLU A 551 10.16 -21.37 34.08
CA GLU A 551 9.23 -22.46 34.37
C GLU A 551 9.35 -23.59 33.35
N GLN A 552 9.81 -23.29 32.15
CA GLN A 552 10.04 -24.25 31.07
C GLN A 552 11.34 -23.93 30.31
N TYR A 553 12.01 -24.97 29.82
CA TYR A 553 13.23 -24.86 29.03
C TYR A 553 13.05 -25.56 27.69
N VAL A 554 13.31 -24.85 26.59
CA VAL A 554 13.37 -25.43 25.24
C VAL A 554 14.82 -25.44 24.81
N ILE A 555 15.38 -26.63 24.64
CA ILE A 555 16.82 -26.81 24.41
C ILE A 555 17.03 -27.60 23.13
N TYR A 556 17.78 -26.99 22.22
CA TYR A 556 18.25 -27.62 20.99
C TYR A 556 19.67 -28.16 21.19
N ALA A 557 19.90 -29.41 20.80
CA ALA A 557 21.21 -30.05 20.70
C ALA A 557 21.15 -31.24 19.72
N ASP A 558 22.30 -31.78 19.30
CA ASP A 558 22.32 -32.92 18.37
C ASP A 558 21.81 -34.22 19.02
N ASN A 559 22.20 -34.45 20.27
CA ASN A 559 21.81 -35.63 21.05
C ASN A 559 21.26 -35.24 22.42
N CYS A 560 20.52 -36.14 23.05
CA CYS A 560 20.05 -35.99 24.43
C CYS A 560 20.26 -37.30 25.20
N LEU A 561 21.01 -37.21 26.31
CA LEU A 561 21.28 -38.32 27.22
C LEU A 561 20.51 -38.19 28.56
N LEU A 562 19.75 -37.10 28.74
CA LEU A 562 18.91 -36.92 29.91
C LEU A 562 17.74 -37.91 29.92
N PRO A 563 17.44 -38.56 31.05
CA PRO A 563 16.25 -39.41 31.17
C PRO A 563 14.97 -38.63 30.92
N LYS A 564 14.00 -39.23 30.20
CA LYS A 564 12.69 -38.59 29.91
C LYS A 564 11.96 -38.15 31.19
N GLU A 565 12.03 -38.95 32.25
CA GLU A 565 11.44 -38.61 33.55
C GLU A 565 12.09 -37.39 34.19
N PHE A 566 13.41 -37.25 34.07
CA PHE A 566 14.14 -36.09 34.55
C PHE A 566 13.73 -34.84 33.76
N MET A 567 13.69 -34.92 32.42
CA MET A 567 13.26 -33.80 31.59
C MET A 567 11.82 -33.37 31.90
N ALA A 568 10.90 -34.33 32.04
CA ALA A 568 9.51 -34.04 32.40
C ALA A 568 9.38 -33.38 33.78
N LYS A 569 10.11 -33.87 34.79
CA LYS A 569 10.11 -33.29 36.14
C LYS A 569 10.64 -31.86 36.19
N ASN A 570 11.57 -31.51 35.29
CA ASN A 570 12.21 -30.20 35.23
C ASN A 570 11.69 -29.32 34.08
N ASN A 571 10.57 -29.69 33.45
CA ASN A 571 9.96 -28.97 32.33
C ASN A 571 10.95 -28.66 31.18
N ILE A 572 11.81 -29.62 30.85
CA ILE A 572 12.76 -29.53 29.74
C ILE A 572 12.16 -30.17 28.49
N ILE A 573 12.07 -29.40 27.42
CA ILE A 573 11.68 -29.82 26.08
C ILE A 573 12.96 -29.89 25.24
N PHE A 574 13.39 -31.11 24.93
CA PHE A 574 14.49 -31.35 24.00
C PHE A 574 14.00 -31.30 22.55
N LYS A 575 14.72 -30.55 21.70
CA LYS A 575 14.52 -30.53 20.24
C LYS A 575 15.81 -30.93 19.55
N LYS A 576 15.75 -32.00 18.74
CA LYS A 576 16.91 -32.52 18.04
C LYS A 576 17.29 -31.60 16.88
N ILE A 577 18.58 -31.28 16.76
CA ILE A 577 19.14 -30.62 15.58
C ILE A 577 19.28 -31.68 14.47
N PRO A 578 18.70 -31.46 13.28
CA PRO A 578 18.83 -32.42 12.18
C PRO A 578 20.23 -32.30 11.57
N ARG A 579 21.05 -33.34 11.73
CA ARG A 579 22.38 -33.47 11.14
C ARG A 579 22.50 -34.83 10.46
N ASP A 580 23.36 -34.89 9.44
CA ASP A 580 23.74 -36.16 8.83
C ASP A 580 24.41 -37.07 9.88
N ILE A 581 24.04 -38.35 9.86
CA ILE A 581 24.49 -39.36 10.83
C ILE A 581 25.91 -39.85 10.48
N THR A 582 26.39 -39.60 9.26
CA THR A 582 27.72 -40.04 8.80
C THR A 582 28.76 -38.93 8.83
N ARG A 583 29.42 -38.76 9.97
CA ARG A 583 30.80 -38.25 10.01
C ARG A 583 31.70 -39.38 10.48
N PHE A 584 32.11 -40.23 9.55
CA PHE A 584 33.16 -41.23 9.77
C PHE A 584 34.40 -40.85 8.99
#